data_AF-A0A5C8KAW8-F1
#
_entry.id   AF-A0A5C8KAW8-F1
#
_cell.length_a   1.000
_cell.length_b   1.000
_cell.length_c   1.000
_cell.angle_alpha   90.00
_cell.angle_beta   90.00
_cell.angle_gamma   90.00
#
_symmetry.space_group_name_H-M   'P 1'
#
loop_
_entity.id
_entity.type
_entity.pdbx_description
1 polymer ?
#
loop_
_entity_poly.entity_id
_entity_poly.type
_entity_poly.pdbx_seq_one_letter_code
_entity_poly.pdbx_strand_id
1 'polypeptide(L)' 'MNFAKIYDPREMNSYQFVAATGLIMTIVAHIILVVINKRVESFGYLYICWVVFFSAGTFANFKSKPGDHGHHHHHH' A
#
# COMPACT_ATOMS: atom_id res chain seq x y z
N MET A 1 16.98 0.23 17.73
CA MET A 1 15.76 0.06 16.90
C MET A 1 16.21 -0.08 15.46
N ASN A 2 16.00 -1.23 14.83
CA ASN A 2 16.45 -1.51 13.46
C ASN A 2 15.44 -0.96 12.46
N PHE A 3 15.70 0.23 11.93
CA PHE A 3 14.90 0.87 10.87
C PHE A 3 14.99 0.16 9.50
N ALA A 4 15.84 -0.88 9.39
CA ALA A 4 16.03 -1.66 8.17
C ALA A 4 14.78 -2.43 7.73
N LYS A 5 13.85 -2.75 8.65
CA LYS A 5 12.63 -3.51 8.31
C LYS A 5 11.57 -2.69 7.54
N ILE A 6 11.71 -1.37 7.51
CA ILE A 6 10.82 -0.48 6.73
C ILE A 6 11.25 -0.44 5.26
N TYR A 7 12.48 -0.84 4.94
CA TYR A 7 13.09 -0.67 3.62
C TYR A 7 13.27 -1.97 2.85
N ASP A 8 12.72 -3.08 3.32
CA ASP A 8 12.74 -4.34 2.56
C ASP A 8 11.40 -4.53 1.83
N PRO A 9 11.28 -4.08 0.57
CA PRO A 9 10.06 -4.25 -0.23
C PRO A 9 9.69 -5.72 -0.46
N ARG A 10 10.57 -6.68 -0.14
CA ARG A 10 10.28 -8.12 -0.23
C ARG A 10 9.41 -8.65 0.92
N GLU A 11 9.29 -7.93 2.03
CA GLU A 11 8.35 -8.26 3.12
C GLU A 11 7.02 -7.50 3.02
N MET A 12 6.84 -6.64 2.00
CA MET A 12 5.64 -5.82 1.84
C MET A 12 4.51 -6.63 1.20
N ASN A 13 3.41 -6.82 1.94
CA ASN A 13 2.22 -7.52 1.47
C ASN A 13 1.62 -6.84 0.21
N SER A 14 1.02 -7.61 -0.70
CA SER A 14 0.47 -7.13 -1.98
C SER A 14 -0.50 -5.95 -1.83
N TYR A 15 -1.25 -5.90 -0.73
CA TYR A 15 -2.14 -4.79 -0.40
C TYR A 15 -1.41 -3.46 -0.17
N GLN A 16 -0.25 -3.48 0.49
CA GLN A 16 0.55 -2.28 0.73
C GLN A 16 1.20 -1.78 -0.56
N PHE A 17 1.62 -2.69 -1.45
CA PHE A 17 2.16 -2.34 -2.77
C PHE A 17 1.13 -1.66 -3.67
N VAL A 18 -0.10 -2.20 -3.72
CA VAL A 18 -1.22 -1.62 -4.47
C VAL A 18 -1.56 -0.24 -3.92
N ALA A 19 -1.64 -0.09 -2.60
CA ALA A 19 -1.92 1.18 -1.95
C ALA A 19 -0.83 2.24 -2.24
N ALA A 20 0.45 1.86 -2.18
CA ALA A 20 1.57 2.75 -2.51
C ALA A 20 1.53 3.21 -3.97
N THR A 21 1.31 2.26 -4.89
CA THR A 21 1.19 2.55 -6.33
C THR A 21 0.00 3.48 -6.60
N GLY A 22 -1.16 3.21 -5.99
CA GLY A 22 -2.34 4.04 -6.10
C GLY A 22 -2.11 5.48 -5.62
N LEU A 23 -1.42 5.64 -4.49
CA LEU A 23 -1.07 6.94 -3.93
C LEU A 23 -0.11 7.73 -4.83
N ILE A 24 0.90 7.07 -5.41
CA ILE A 24 1.81 7.68 -6.40
C ILE A 24 1.01 8.17 -7.60
N MET A 25 0.12 7.33 -8.16
CA MET A 25 -0.69 7.70 -9.32
C MET A 25 -1.66 8.85 -9.01
N THR A 26 -2.24 8.90 -7.80
CA THR A 26 -3.05 10.04 -7.35
C THR A 26 -2.25 11.33 -7.23
N ILE A 27 -1.00 11.28 -6.75
CA ILE A 27 -0.12 12.45 -6.72
C ILE A 27 0.16 12.95 -8.14
N VAL A 28 0.51 12.05 -9.07
CA VAL A 28 0.75 12.40 -10.48
C VAL A 28 -0.49 13.05 -11.10
N ALA A 29 -1.67 12.47 -10.89
CA ALA A 29 -2.92 13.04 -11.39
C ALA A 29 -3.22 14.42 -10.77
N HIS A 30 -2.91 14.64 -9.49
CA HIS A 30 -3.06 15.96 -8.86
C HIS A 30 -2.14 17.00 -9.50
N ILE A 31 -0.88 16.62 -9.77
CA ILE A 31 0.08 17.51 -10.45
C ILE A 31 -0.46 17.90 -11.83
N ILE A 32 -0.96 16.94 -12.60
CA ILE A 32 -1.57 17.21 -13.91
C ILE A 32 -2.76 18.17 -13.77
N LEU A 33 -3.65 17.95 -12.79
CA LEU A 33 -4.80 18.83 -12.52
C LEU A 33 -4.37 20.27 -12.20
N VAL A 34 -3.31 20.44 -11.42
CA VAL A 34 -2.73 21.76 -11.12
C VAL A 34 -2.16 22.41 -12.36
N VAL A 35 -1.43 21.65 -13.20
CA VAL A 35 -0.84 22.17 -14.45
C VAL A 35 -1.92 22.63 -15.44
N ILE A 36 -3.05 21.93 -15.53
CA ILE A 36 -4.18 22.32 -16.37
C ILE A 36 -5.17 23.27 -15.66
N ASN A 37 -4.85 23.71 -14.44
CA ASN A 37 -5.63 24.61 -13.61
C ASN A 37 -7.09 24.14 -13.36
N LYS A 38 -7.31 22.82 -13.33
CA LYS A 38 -8.60 22.19 -12.98
C LYS A 38 -8.61 21.84 -11.49
N ARG A 39 -9.66 22.27 -10.79
CA ARG A 39 -9.95 21.76 -9.44
C ARG A 39 -11.10 20.76 -9.51
N VAL A 40 -10.91 19.64 -8.84
CA VAL A 40 -11.95 18.64 -8.59
C VAL A 40 -12.08 18.55 -7.08
N GLU A 41 -13.18 19.07 -6.52
CA GLU A 41 -13.36 19.15 -5.06
C GLU A 41 -13.30 17.76 -4.40
N SER A 42 -13.76 16.72 -5.10
CA SER A 42 -13.73 15.35 -4.62
C SER A 42 -12.37 14.65 -4.75
N PHE A 43 -11.35 15.30 -5.33
CA PHE A 43 -10.04 14.68 -5.54
C PHE A 43 -9.34 14.35 -4.21
N GLY A 44 -9.63 15.12 -3.15
CA GLY A 44 -9.15 14.84 -1.79
C GLY A 44 -9.56 13.46 -1.27
N TYR A 45 -10.72 12.94 -1.68
CA TYR A 45 -11.20 11.62 -1.26
C TYR A 45 -10.33 10.47 -1.79
N LEU A 46 -9.59 10.66 -2.89
CA LEU A 46 -8.65 9.65 -3.39
C LEU A 46 -7.51 9.42 -2.40
N TYR A 47 -6.98 10.49 -1.79
CA TYR A 47 -5.93 10.36 -0.77
C TYR A 47 -6.46 9.61 0.45
N ILE A 48 -7.65 9.95 0.92
CA ILE A 48 -8.30 9.28 2.04
C ILE A 48 -8.52 7.79 1.72
N CYS A 49 -9.01 7.48 0.51
CA CYS A 49 -9.21 6.11 0.04
C CYS A 49 -7.91 5.29 0.12
N TRP A 50 -6.80 5.83 -0.42
CA TRP A 50 -5.51 5.13 -0.39
C TRP A 50 -4.93 4.98 1.01
N VAL A 51 -5.13 5.96 1.89
CA VAL A 51 -4.72 5.87 3.32
C VAL A 51 -5.51 4.78 4.05
N VAL A 52 -6.82 4.70 3.80
CA VAL A 52 -7.67 3.63 4.36
C VAL A 52 -7.25 2.27 3.80
N PHE A 53 -6.97 2.18 2.50
CA PHE A 53 -6.55 0.93 1.87
C PHE A 53 -5.17 0.46 2.37
N PHE A 54 -4.21 1.38 2.52
CA PHE A 54 -2.90 1.10 3.09
C PHE A 54 -2.99 0.65 4.55
N SER A 55 -3.82 1.31 5.36
CA SER A 55 -4.01 0.94 6.77
C SER A 55 -4.72 -0.40 6.92
N ALA A 56 -5.73 -0.69 6.08
CA ALA A 56 -6.37 -2.01 6.02
C ALA A 56 -5.39 -3.11 5.58
N GLY A 57 -4.58 -2.87 4.56
CA GLY A 57 -3.52 -3.78 4.12
C GLY A 57 -2.46 -4.02 5.20
N THR A 58 -2.14 -2.99 5.98
CA THR A 58 -1.24 -3.08 7.13
C THR A 58 -1.85 -3.92 8.25
N PHE A 59 -3.12 -3.71 8.58
CA PHE A 59 -3.84 -4.52 9.58
C PHE A 59 -3.95 -5.99 9.14
N ALA A 60 -4.24 -6.24 7.86
CA ALA A 60 -4.23 -7.58 7.29
C ALA A 60 -2.85 -8.23 7.41
N ASN A 61 -1.77 -7.49 7.13
CA ASN A 61 -0.40 -7.96 7.28
C ASN A 61 -0.04 -8.27 8.74
N PHE A 62 -0.47 -7.45 9.70
CA PHE A 62 -0.28 -7.71 11.14
C PHE A 62 -1.05 -8.95 11.64
N LYS A 63 -2.22 -9.23 11.05
CA LYS A 63 -3.03 -10.40 11.41
C LYS A 63 -2.49 -11.69 10.79
N SER A 64 -1.78 -11.59 9.66
CA SER A 64 -1.00 -12.68 9.07
C SER A 64 0.21 -12.98 9.96
N LYS A 65 0.04 -13.89 10.93
CA LYS A 65 1.15 -14.41 11.74
C LYS A 65 2.29 -14.93 10.85
N PRO A 66 3.58 -14.74 11.22
CA PRO A 66 4.73 -15.26 10.47
C PRO A 66 4.93 -16.78 10.57
N GLY A 67 3.90 -17.55 10.94
CA GLY A 67 3.99 -18.98 11.23
C GLY A 67 3.34 -19.92 10.21
N ASP A 68 2.52 -19.40 9.30
CA ASP A 68 1.81 -20.23 8.29
C ASP A 68 2.47 -20.13 6.91
N HIS A 69 3.80 -20.10 6.90
CA HIS A 69 4.57 -20.68 5.80
C HIS A 69 5.01 -22.08 6.24
N GLY A 70 4.03 -22.87 6.71
CA GLY A 70 4.15 -24.30 6.83
C GLY A 70 4.39 -24.85 5.44
N HIS A 71 5.65 -25.05 5.11
CA HIS A 71 6.09 -25.71 3.91
C HIS A 71 5.31 -27.02 3.75
N HIS A 72 4.44 -27.07 2.74
CA HIS A 72 3.93 -28.31 2.19
C HIS A 72 5.11 -29.07 1.56
N HIS A 73 5.83 -29.84 2.36
CA HIS A 73 6.67 -30.94 1.86
C HIS A 73 6.00 -32.25 2.26
N HIS A 74 4.93 -32.61 1.53
CA HIS A 74 4.52 -34.00 1.41
C HIS A 74 5.46 -34.69 0.43
N HIS A 75 6.49 -35.40 0.89
CA HIS A 75 7.09 -36.48 0.11
C HIS A 75 7.63 -37.56 1.06
N HIS A 76 6.92 -38.68 1.09
CA HIS A 76 7.39 -40.01 1.51
C HIS A 76 7.88 -40.74 0.26
#